data_AF-W7J682-F1
#
_entry.id   AF-W7J682-F1
#
_cell.length_a   1.000
_cell.length_b   1.000
_cell.length_c   1.000
_cell.angle_alpha   90.00
_cell.angle_beta   90.00
_cell.angle_gamma   90.00
#
_symmetry.space_group_name_H-M   'P 1'
#
loop_
_entity.id
_entity.type
_entity.pdbx_description
1 polymer ?
#
loop_
_entity_poly.entity_id
_entity_poly.type
_entity_poly.pdbx_seq_one_letter_code
_entity_poly.pdbx_strand_id
1 'polypeptide(L)'
;MTDGNDGAVDQLRSELDGLRRALRTRATIEQAMGVLVVLRRCSPNEAFEALVRLSQQYNTKLHRVAHLVVGMFAEPGAEPLEAYLRRKTGADETGPEVDADADAMRADPGLLAAVRALVAAEDDATRSRALHELYRLLLDRGWVPPYEVLGPIAGERR
;
A
#
# COMPACT_ATOMS: atom_id res chain seq x y z
N MET A 1 1.24 48.24 -2.17
CA MET A 1 1.83 47.31 -3.17
C MET A 1 2.09 45.93 -2.53
N THR A 2 1.12 45.42 -1.76
CA THR A 2 1.20 44.14 -1.01
C THR A 2 0.02 43.19 -1.33
N ASP A 3 -1.08 43.72 -1.87
CA ASP A 3 -2.30 42.93 -2.17
C ASP A 3 -2.10 41.79 -3.17
N GLY A 4 -1.14 41.92 -4.11
CA GLY A 4 -0.84 40.86 -5.09
C GLY A 4 -0.12 39.65 -4.50
N ASN A 5 0.61 39.83 -3.39
CA ASN A 5 1.33 38.75 -2.72
C ASN A 5 0.40 37.97 -1.78
N ASP A 6 -0.50 38.67 -1.09
CA ASP A 6 -1.47 38.04 -0.16
C ASP A 6 -2.49 37.17 -0.91
N GLY A 7 -2.98 37.61 -2.09
CA GLY A 7 -3.87 36.80 -2.93
C GLY A 7 -3.22 35.51 -3.45
N ALA A 8 -1.93 35.56 -3.82
CA ALA A 8 -1.18 34.38 -4.26
C ALA A 8 -0.91 33.41 -3.08
N VAL A 9 -0.61 33.94 -1.90
CA VAL A 9 -0.41 33.15 -0.68
C VAL A 9 -1.70 32.45 -0.26
N ASP A 10 -2.85 33.12 -0.34
CA ASP A 10 -4.14 32.53 0.02
C ASP A 10 -4.60 31.46 -0.98
N GLN A 11 -4.33 31.65 -2.27
CA GLN A 11 -4.57 30.61 -3.27
C GLN A 11 -3.73 29.35 -3.01
N LEU A 12 -2.42 29.51 -2.76
CA LEU A 12 -1.52 28.40 -2.44
C LEU A 12 -1.93 27.68 -1.15
N ARG A 13 -2.40 28.39 -0.13
CA ARG A 13 -2.94 27.79 1.10
C ARG A 13 -4.18 26.95 0.82
N SER A 14 -5.10 27.45 0.02
CA SER A 14 -6.31 26.73 -0.38
C SER A 14 -5.98 25.44 -1.14
N GLU A 15 -5.01 25.49 -2.05
CA GLU A 15 -4.52 24.34 -2.81
C GLU A 15 -3.84 23.30 -1.89
N LEU A 16 -2.97 23.74 -0.98
CA LEU A 16 -2.34 22.86 0.02
C LEU A 16 -3.36 22.18 0.92
N ASP A 17 -4.39 22.90 1.36
CA ASP A 17 -5.45 22.34 2.18
C ASP A 17 -6.33 21.37 1.41
N GLY A 18 -6.55 21.61 0.11
CA GLY A 18 -7.20 20.67 -0.81
C GLY A 18 -6.40 19.36 -0.92
N LEU A 19 -5.09 19.48 -1.15
CA LEU A 19 -4.19 18.33 -1.26
C LEU A 19 -4.15 17.51 0.04
N ARG A 20 -3.99 18.18 1.19
CA ARG A 20 -4.00 17.53 2.51
C ARG A 20 -5.30 16.79 2.77
N ARG A 21 -6.45 17.38 2.40
CA ARG A 21 -7.75 16.73 2.51
C ARG A 21 -7.84 15.49 1.62
N ALA A 22 -7.38 15.56 0.38
CA ALA A 22 -7.35 14.42 -0.53
C ALA A 22 -6.47 13.27 0.03
N LEU A 23 -5.29 13.59 0.54
CA LEU A 23 -4.36 12.60 1.11
C LEU A 23 -4.95 11.93 2.36
N ARG A 24 -5.53 12.69 3.29
CA ARG A 24 -6.21 12.13 4.49
C ARG A 24 -7.36 11.20 4.11
N THR A 25 -8.11 11.59 3.09
CA THR A 25 -9.24 10.81 2.56
C THR A 25 -8.74 9.47 2.00
N ARG A 26 -7.67 9.51 1.21
CA ARG A 26 -7.03 8.31 0.63
C ARG A 26 -6.51 7.38 1.73
N ALA A 27 -5.75 7.91 2.69
CA ALA A 27 -5.19 7.12 3.78
C ALA A 27 -6.27 6.40 4.61
N THR A 28 -7.39 7.07 4.88
CA THR A 28 -8.51 6.46 5.63
C THR A 28 -9.16 5.32 4.84
N ILE A 29 -9.33 5.49 3.52
CA ILE A 29 -9.90 4.44 2.65
C ILE A 29 -8.95 3.24 2.61
N GLU A 30 -7.64 3.46 2.47
CA GLU A 30 -6.63 2.40 2.47
C GLU A 30 -6.60 1.65 3.81
N GLN A 31 -6.72 2.33 4.95
CA GLN A 31 -6.84 1.69 6.27
C GLN A 31 -8.09 0.80 6.37
N ALA A 32 -9.25 1.30 5.91
CA ALA A 32 -10.48 0.52 5.90
C ALA A 32 -10.38 -0.70 4.98
N MET A 33 -9.71 -0.57 3.83
CA MET A 33 -9.41 -1.70 2.96
C MET A 33 -8.56 -2.74 3.67
N GLY A 34 -7.49 -2.34 4.37
CA GLY A 34 -6.63 -3.24 5.13
C GLY A 34 -7.41 -4.06 6.17
N VAL A 35 -8.30 -3.40 6.92
CA VAL A 35 -9.21 -4.06 7.86
C VAL A 35 -10.08 -5.12 7.15
N LEU A 36 -10.70 -4.77 6.02
CA LEU A 36 -11.56 -5.69 5.27
C LEU A 36 -10.81 -6.87 4.65
N VAL A 37 -9.60 -6.64 4.13
CA VAL A 37 -8.73 -7.71 3.60
C VAL A 37 -8.47 -8.76 4.68
N VAL A 38 -8.13 -8.33 5.90
CA VAL A 38 -7.87 -9.24 7.03
C VAL A 38 -9.15 -9.98 7.45
N LEU A 39 -10.25 -9.27 7.60
CA LEU A 39 -11.52 -9.84 8.09
C LEU A 39 -12.19 -10.78 7.09
N ARG A 40 -12.16 -10.44 5.79
CA ARG A 40 -12.87 -11.16 4.73
C ARG A 40 -11.99 -12.08 3.93
N ARG A 41 -10.67 -12.08 4.17
CA ARG A 41 -9.67 -12.83 3.39
C ARG A 41 -9.83 -12.61 1.89
N CYS A 42 -10.13 -11.37 1.51
CA CYS A 42 -10.35 -10.96 0.13
C CYS A 42 -9.16 -10.17 -0.40
N SER A 43 -9.10 -10.01 -1.72
CA SER A 43 -8.15 -9.12 -2.36
C SER A 43 -8.43 -7.65 -2.00
N PRO A 44 -7.44 -6.76 -2.18
CA PRO A 44 -7.64 -5.33 -1.99
C PRO A 44 -8.71 -4.75 -2.91
N ASN A 45 -8.82 -5.23 -4.15
CA ASN A 45 -9.85 -4.76 -5.08
C ASN A 45 -11.25 -5.12 -4.57
N GLU A 46 -11.46 -6.35 -4.12
CA GLU A 46 -12.73 -6.78 -3.53
C GLU A 46 -13.08 -6.00 -2.25
N ALA A 47 -12.08 -5.63 -1.45
CA ALA A 47 -12.24 -4.77 -0.28
C ALA A 47 -12.68 -3.34 -0.66
N PHE A 48 -12.04 -2.76 -1.68
CA PHE A 48 -12.43 -1.45 -2.20
C PHE A 48 -13.85 -1.46 -2.79
N GLU A 49 -14.16 -2.45 -3.62
CA GLU A 49 -15.51 -2.62 -4.17
C GLU A 49 -16.55 -2.83 -3.07
N ALA A 50 -16.21 -3.53 -1.98
CA ALA A 50 -17.10 -3.66 -0.84
C ALA A 50 -17.38 -2.30 -0.17
N LEU A 51 -16.38 -1.44 -0.02
CA LEU A 51 -16.60 -0.07 0.48
C LEU A 51 -17.47 0.75 -0.47
N VAL A 52 -17.26 0.62 -1.80
CA VAL A 52 -18.09 1.27 -2.81
C VAL A 52 -19.55 0.80 -2.74
N ARG A 53 -19.78 -0.52 -2.65
CA ARG A 53 -21.12 -1.09 -2.48
C ARG A 53 -21.81 -0.57 -1.22
N LEU A 54 -21.11 -0.53 -0.09
CA LEU A 54 -21.63 0.02 1.16
C LEU A 54 -21.95 1.53 1.02
N SER A 55 -21.07 2.28 0.37
CA SER A 55 -21.27 3.70 0.08
C SER A 55 -22.53 3.95 -0.74
N GLN A 56 -22.75 3.17 -1.79
CA GLN A 56 -23.93 3.25 -2.64
C GLN A 56 -25.20 2.79 -1.91
N GLN A 57 -25.14 1.63 -1.24
CA GLN A 57 -26.27 1.04 -0.52
C GLN A 57 -26.82 1.98 0.55
N TYR A 58 -25.94 2.68 1.27
CA TYR A 58 -26.31 3.62 2.33
C TYR A 58 -26.28 5.09 1.89
N ASN A 59 -26.13 5.37 0.58
CA ASN A 59 -25.99 6.71 0.02
C ASN A 59 -25.08 7.63 0.87
N THR A 60 -23.94 7.11 1.29
CA THR A 60 -23.01 7.76 2.21
C THR A 60 -21.67 7.91 1.53
N LYS A 61 -21.01 9.07 1.69
CA LYS A 61 -19.69 9.31 1.07
C LYS A 61 -18.68 8.22 1.46
N LEU A 62 -17.92 7.71 0.49
CA LEU A 62 -16.99 6.58 0.66
C LEU A 62 -16.03 6.74 1.85
N HIS A 63 -15.41 7.92 2.01
CA HIS A 63 -14.51 8.20 3.12
C HIS A 63 -15.19 8.12 4.49
N ARG A 64 -16.50 8.44 4.56
CA ARG A 64 -17.27 8.32 5.79
C ARG A 64 -17.54 6.86 6.13
N VAL A 65 -17.84 6.03 5.13
CA VAL A 65 -17.93 4.56 5.29
C VAL A 65 -16.60 4.00 5.78
N ALA A 66 -15.48 4.42 5.18
CA ALA A 66 -14.15 4.00 5.60
C ALA A 66 -13.84 4.34 7.07
N HIS A 67 -14.17 5.56 7.51
CA HIS A 67 -14.06 5.94 8.93
C HIS A 67 -14.88 5.04 9.86
N LEU A 68 -16.12 4.70 9.49
CA LEU A 68 -16.97 3.82 10.30
C LEU A 68 -16.41 2.40 10.38
N VAL A 69 -15.87 1.89 9.27
CA VAL A 69 -15.20 0.58 9.24
C VAL A 69 -13.99 0.58 10.15
N VAL A 70 -13.08 1.55 10.04
CA VAL A 70 -11.90 1.62 10.92
C VAL A 70 -12.30 1.78 12.38
N GLY A 71 -13.29 2.62 12.68
CA GLY A 71 -13.77 2.87 14.04
C GLY A 71 -14.36 1.64 14.72
N MET A 72 -14.93 0.70 13.97
CA MET A 72 -15.47 -0.56 14.51
C MET A 72 -14.37 -1.47 15.09
N PHE A 73 -13.13 -1.33 14.64
CA PHE A 73 -12.02 -2.24 14.99
C PHE A 73 -10.85 -1.54 15.68
N ALA A 74 -11.04 -0.30 16.13
CA ALA A 74 -10.01 0.44 16.88
C ALA A 74 -9.85 -0.03 18.34
N GLU A 75 -10.63 -1.03 18.78
CA GLU A 75 -10.58 -1.62 20.13
C GLU A 75 -9.26 -2.41 20.33
N PRO A 76 -8.39 -2.02 21.30
CA PRO A 76 -7.10 -2.67 21.54
C PRO A 76 -7.28 -3.96 22.37
N GLY A 77 -7.79 -5.02 21.75
CA GLY A 77 -8.18 -6.25 22.46
C GLY A 77 -7.40 -7.53 22.13
N ALA A 78 -6.64 -7.57 21.04
CA ALA A 78 -5.80 -8.71 20.67
C ALA A 78 -4.35 -8.37 20.97
N GLU A 79 -3.58 -9.35 21.48
CA GLU A 79 -2.13 -9.30 21.75
C GLU A 79 -1.43 -8.07 21.14
N PRO A 80 -0.79 -7.20 21.95
CA PRO A 80 -0.11 -6.02 21.42
C PRO A 80 0.76 -6.41 20.22
N LEU A 81 0.59 -5.71 19.09
CA LEU A 81 1.29 -6.02 17.84
C LEU A 81 2.80 -6.19 18.08
N GLU A 82 3.37 -5.41 19.00
CA GLU A 82 4.77 -5.53 19.42
C GLU A 82 5.14 -6.91 19.99
N ALA A 83 4.27 -7.53 20.79
CA ALA A 83 4.47 -8.88 21.31
C ALA A 83 4.38 -9.93 20.19
N TYR A 84 3.43 -9.78 19.28
CA TYR A 84 3.30 -10.62 18.09
C TYR A 84 4.55 -10.54 17.20
N LEU A 85 5.01 -9.32 16.91
CA LEU A 85 6.17 -9.05 16.07
C LEU A 85 7.44 -9.57 16.73
N ARG A 86 7.69 -9.27 18.01
CA ARG A 86 8.86 -9.78 18.76
C ARG A 86 8.94 -11.31 18.75
N ARG A 87 7.81 -12.00 18.87
CA ARG A 87 7.78 -13.47 18.74
C ARG A 87 8.14 -13.94 17.33
N LYS A 88 7.74 -13.19 16.29
CA LYS A 88 7.96 -13.55 14.89
C LYS A 88 9.37 -13.18 14.40
N THR A 89 9.91 -12.04 14.82
CA THR A 89 11.25 -11.56 14.47
C THR A 89 12.33 -12.16 15.38
N GLY A 90 12.03 -12.41 16.66
CA GLY A 90 12.94 -13.08 17.59
C GLY A 90 13.27 -14.53 17.26
N ALA A 91 12.61 -15.13 16.25
CA ALA A 91 13.03 -16.40 15.67
C ALA A 91 14.22 -16.26 14.69
N ASP A 92 14.54 -15.04 14.23
CA ASP A 92 15.64 -14.75 13.30
C ASP A 92 16.88 -14.13 14.00
N GLU A 93 16.78 -13.67 15.25
CA GLU A 93 17.83 -12.86 15.94
C GLU A 93 19.05 -13.64 16.47
N THR A 94 19.35 -14.84 15.95
CA THR A 94 20.66 -15.50 16.22
C THR A 94 21.69 -15.28 15.10
N GLY A 95 21.41 -14.40 14.15
CA GLY A 95 22.37 -13.97 13.11
C GLY A 95 23.17 -12.72 13.54
N PRO A 96 24.46 -12.59 13.17
CA PRO A 96 25.28 -11.45 13.55
C PRO A 96 24.78 -10.16 12.89
N GLU A 97 24.77 -9.05 13.62
CA GLU A 97 24.46 -7.70 13.12
C GLU A 97 25.43 -7.34 11.98
N VAL A 98 24.92 -7.34 10.75
CA VAL A 98 25.62 -6.83 9.56
C VAL A 98 25.21 -5.37 9.39
N ASP A 99 26.19 -4.46 9.34
CA ASP A 99 26.00 -3.02 9.06
C ASP A 99 25.15 -2.80 7.79
N ALA A 100 23.85 -2.56 7.98
CA ALA A 100 22.85 -2.47 6.92
C ALA A 100 23.04 -1.27 5.98
N ASP A 101 23.76 -0.24 6.42
CA ASP A 101 23.98 0.99 5.65
C ASP A 101 25.01 0.83 4.52
N ALA A 102 25.91 -0.16 4.60
CA ALA A 102 26.89 -0.41 3.54
C ALA A 102 26.33 -1.25 2.38
N ASP A 103 25.29 -2.06 2.63
CA ASP A 103 24.74 -2.98 1.62
C ASP A 103 23.59 -2.36 0.80
N ALA A 104 22.95 -1.30 1.32
CA ALA A 104 21.85 -0.59 0.65
C ALA A 104 22.22 0.05 -0.72
N MET A 105 23.51 0.26 -1.01
CA MET A 105 23.98 0.81 -2.29
C MET A 105 24.33 -0.27 -3.33
N ARG A 106 24.50 -1.55 -2.94
CA ARG A 106 24.74 -2.61 -3.92
C ARG A 106 23.42 -3.03 -4.53
N ALA A 107 23.21 -2.62 -5.78
CA ALA A 107 22.04 -3.03 -6.54
C ALA A 107 21.96 -4.57 -6.57
N ASP A 108 20.86 -5.08 -6.03
CA ASP A 108 20.64 -6.51 -5.89
C ASP A 108 20.65 -7.20 -7.28
N PRO A 109 21.58 -8.14 -7.52
CA PRO A 109 21.74 -8.75 -8.84
C PRO A 109 20.51 -9.54 -9.27
N GLY A 110 19.73 -10.10 -8.34
CA GLY A 110 18.48 -10.80 -8.62
C GLY A 110 17.37 -9.85 -9.05
N LEU A 111 17.24 -8.72 -8.37
CA LEU A 111 16.26 -7.68 -8.72
C LEU A 111 16.56 -7.10 -10.11
N LEU A 112 17.83 -6.77 -10.37
CA LEU A 112 18.26 -6.28 -11.69
C LEU A 112 18.09 -7.32 -12.79
N ALA A 113 18.28 -8.60 -12.51
CA ALA A 113 18.02 -9.68 -13.47
C ALA A 113 16.54 -9.76 -13.82
N ALA A 114 15.65 -9.67 -12.82
CA ALA A 114 14.20 -9.68 -13.05
C ALA A 114 13.74 -8.45 -13.86
N VAL A 115 14.25 -7.25 -13.54
CA VAL A 115 13.96 -6.03 -14.32
C VAL A 115 14.47 -6.15 -15.76
N ARG A 116 15.70 -6.67 -15.97
CA ARG A 116 16.23 -6.87 -17.33
C ARG A 116 15.42 -7.90 -18.12
N ALA A 117 15.00 -9.00 -17.49
CA ALA A 117 14.14 -9.99 -18.12
C ALA A 117 12.77 -9.41 -18.52
N LEU A 118 12.23 -8.49 -17.71
CA LEU A 118 10.98 -7.79 -18.02
C LEU A 118 11.13 -6.88 -19.25
N VAL A 119 12.24 -6.14 -19.34
CA VAL A 119 12.54 -5.24 -20.47
C VAL A 119 12.83 -6.03 -21.75
N ALA A 120 13.48 -7.20 -21.63
CA ALA A 120 13.82 -8.06 -22.76
C ALA A 120 12.66 -8.96 -23.22
N ALA A 121 11.51 -8.96 -22.54
CA ALA A 121 10.38 -9.81 -22.88
C ALA A 121 9.65 -9.34 -24.14
N GLU A 122 9.80 -10.11 -25.22
CA GLU A 122 9.13 -9.86 -26.51
C GLU A 122 7.67 -10.33 -26.50
N ASP A 123 7.36 -11.40 -25.75
CA ASP A 123 6.02 -11.95 -25.61
C ASP A 123 5.42 -11.73 -24.21
N ASP A 124 4.10 -11.81 -24.15
CA ASP A 124 3.33 -11.50 -22.93
C ASP A 124 3.51 -12.53 -21.82
N ALA A 125 3.75 -13.81 -22.16
CA ALA A 125 3.97 -14.86 -21.18
C ALA A 125 5.34 -14.70 -20.49
N THR A 126 6.38 -14.33 -21.25
CA THR A 126 7.70 -14.01 -20.70
C THR A 126 7.67 -12.74 -19.86
N ARG A 127 6.90 -11.73 -20.29
CA ARG A 127 6.71 -10.47 -19.55
C ARG A 127 6.01 -10.72 -18.21
N SER A 128 4.92 -11.48 -18.22
CA SER A 128 4.16 -11.85 -17.02
C SER A 128 5.04 -12.63 -16.02
N ARG A 129 5.85 -13.58 -16.51
CA ARG A 129 6.79 -14.35 -15.67
C ARG A 129 7.87 -13.48 -15.03
N ALA A 130 8.49 -12.59 -15.80
CA ALA A 130 9.52 -11.68 -15.30
C ALA A 130 8.96 -10.68 -14.27
N LEU A 131 7.75 -10.19 -14.54
CA LEU A 131 7.01 -9.32 -13.63
C LEU A 131 6.70 -10.04 -12.31
N HIS A 132 6.22 -11.28 -12.36
CA HIS A 132 5.94 -12.08 -11.17
C HIS A 132 7.19 -12.32 -10.30
N GLU A 133 8.33 -12.62 -10.92
CA GLU A 133 9.60 -12.81 -10.20
C GLU A 133 10.10 -11.51 -9.56
N LEU A 134 9.94 -10.37 -10.25
CA LEU A 134 10.25 -9.05 -9.70
C LEU A 134 9.42 -8.75 -8.46
N TYR A 135 8.10 -9.02 -8.49
CA TYR A 135 7.23 -8.81 -7.32
C TYR A 135 7.61 -9.72 -6.16
N ARG A 136 7.88 -11.00 -6.41
CA ARG A 136 8.31 -11.94 -5.37
C ARG A 136 9.55 -11.41 -4.64
N LEU A 137 10.56 -10.98 -5.40
CA LEU A 137 11.82 -10.46 -4.84
C LEU A 137 11.64 -9.17 -4.03
N LEU A 138 10.72 -8.29 -4.44
CA LEU A 138 10.40 -7.07 -3.70
C LEU A 138 9.66 -7.35 -2.40
N LEU A 139 8.71 -8.30 -2.41
CA LEU A 139 7.95 -8.71 -1.22
C LEU A 139 8.85 -9.40 -0.18
N ASP A 140 9.75 -10.29 -0.61
CA ASP A 140 10.71 -10.96 0.27
C ASP A 140 11.64 -9.95 0.99
N ARG A 141 11.78 -8.73 0.43
CA ARG A 141 12.57 -7.61 0.98
C ARG A 141 11.73 -6.58 1.72
N GLY A 142 10.46 -6.86 1.99
CA GLY A 142 9.57 -6.00 2.76
C GLY A 142 9.03 -4.79 2.01
N TRP A 143 9.24 -4.70 0.69
CA TRP A 143 8.63 -3.65 -0.12
C TRP A 143 7.21 -4.05 -0.51
N VAL A 144 6.23 -3.23 -0.14
CA VAL A 144 4.82 -3.42 -0.49
C VAL A 144 4.45 -2.41 -1.59
N PRO A 145 4.09 -2.89 -2.81
CA PRO A 145 3.70 -2.00 -3.90
C PRO A 145 2.43 -1.21 -3.56
N PRO A 146 2.30 0.06 -4.01
CA PRO A 146 1.03 0.78 -3.97
C PRO A 146 -0.08 -0.02 -4.67
N TYR A 147 -1.30 -0.03 -4.11
CA TYR A 147 -2.40 -0.90 -4.59
C TYR A 147 -2.78 -0.74 -6.07
N GLU A 148 -2.53 0.44 -6.65
CA GLU A 148 -2.70 0.74 -8.08
C GLU A 148 -1.92 -0.22 -9.00
N VAL A 149 -0.82 -0.77 -8.45
CA VAL A 149 0.13 -1.66 -9.14
C VAL A 149 -0.25 -3.15 -9.00
N LEU A 150 -1.05 -3.50 -7.97
CA LEU A 150 -1.48 -4.89 -7.68
C LEU A 150 -2.76 -5.32 -8.44
N GLY A 151 -3.55 -4.36 -8.91
CA GLY A 151 -4.81 -4.61 -9.64
C GLY A 151 -4.68 -5.55 -10.86
N PRO A 152 -3.65 -5.43 -11.71
CA PRO A 152 -3.49 -6.29 -12.88
C PRO A 152 -3.12 -7.75 -12.57
N ILE A 153 -2.49 -8.02 -11.42
CA ILE A 153 -1.92 -9.34 -11.08
C ILE A 153 -2.99 -10.27 -10.48
N ALA A 154 -4.03 -9.70 -9.88
CA ALA A 154 -5.18 -10.45 -9.38
C ALA A 154 -6.24 -10.77 -10.47
N GLY A 155 -6.10 -10.19 -11.67
CA GLY A 155 -7.07 -10.30 -12.76
C GLY A 155 -6.97 -11.56 -13.63
N GLU A 156 -5.95 -12.39 -13.47
CA GLU A 156 -5.79 -13.65 -14.21
C GLU A 156 -6.13 -14.86 -13.34
N ARG A 157 -7.38 -14.98 -12.89
CA ARG A 157 -7.98 -16.29 -12.68
C ARG A 157 -9.40 -16.32 -13.24
N ARG A 158 -9.52 -17.15 -14.27
CA ARG A 158 -10.70 -17.51 -15.03
C ARG A 158 -11.76 -18.18 -14.16
#